data_AF-A0A7Y4UCF7-F1
#
_entry.id   AF-A0A7Y4UCF7-F1
#
_cell.length_a   1.000
_cell.length_b   1.000
_cell.length_c   1.000
_cell.angle_alpha   90.00
_cell.angle_beta   90.00
_cell.angle_gamma   90.00
#
_symmetry.space_group_name_H-M   'P 1'
#
loop_
_entity.id
_entity.type
_entity.pdbx_description
1 polymer ?
#
loop_
_entity_poly.entity_id
_entity_poly.type
_entity_poly.pdbx_seq_one_letter_code
_entity_poly.pdbx_strand_id
1 'polypeptide(L)'
;MKNKSDITALRLHNQRLSQTTFTQAHEVVSWLGAMQAQDYAGAKWAIAQRASSENGGLTDAALDQALAEGSILRTHVLRPTWHFVAPEDIRWMLKLTAPRVNAFNAYQYRRCELDDAVFQ
;
A
#
# COMPACT_ATOMS: atom_id res chain seq x y z
N MET A 1 -30.93 5.49 -10.09
CA MET A 1 -29.74 6.18 -10.64
C MET A 1 -29.00 6.78 -9.44
N LYS A 2 -27.84 6.26 -9.03
CA LYS A 2 -27.10 6.82 -7.87
C LYS A 2 -26.63 8.23 -8.22
N ASN A 3 -26.93 9.23 -7.38
CA ASN A 3 -26.47 10.60 -7.62
C ASN A 3 -24.96 10.71 -7.29
N LYS A 4 -24.28 11.77 -7.73
CA LYS A 4 -22.83 11.95 -7.49
C LYS A 4 -22.45 11.98 -6.00
N SER A 5 -23.27 12.60 -5.16
CA SER A 5 -23.10 12.66 -3.70
C SER A 5 -23.16 11.27 -3.06
N ASP A 6 -24.00 10.36 -3.58
CA ASP A 6 -24.09 8.98 -3.08
C ASP A 6 -22.77 8.24 -3.33
N ILE A 7 -22.14 8.45 -4.49
CA ILE A 7 -20.85 7.82 -4.82
C ILE A 7 -19.74 8.36 -3.91
N THR A 8 -19.72 9.67 -3.61
CA THR A 8 -18.73 10.26 -2.70
C THR A 8 -18.85 9.69 -1.29
N ALA A 9 -20.08 9.61 -0.75
CA ALA A 9 -20.32 9.01 0.56
C ALA A 9 -19.88 7.54 0.60
N LEU A 10 -20.22 6.76 -0.43
CA LEU A 10 -19.78 5.37 -0.56
C LEU A 10 -18.25 5.24 -0.64
N ARG A 11 -17.57 6.16 -1.33
CA ARG A 11 -16.10 6.17 -1.40
C ARG A 11 -15.47 6.47 -0.06
N LEU A 12 -15.98 7.45 0.69
CA LEU A 12 -15.46 7.76 2.03
C LEU A 12 -15.65 6.58 2.98
N HIS A 13 -16.82 5.93 2.94
CA HIS A 13 -17.09 4.74 3.72
C HIS A 13 -16.17 3.57 3.33
N ASN A 14 -16.07 3.27 2.03
CA ASN A 14 -15.22 2.18 1.53
C ASN A 14 -13.72 2.50 1.62
N GLN A 15 -13.31 3.75 1.82
CA GLN A 15 -11.92 4.10 2.12
C GLN A 15 -11.66 4.21 3.62
N ARG A 16 -12.65 3.84 4.47
CA ARG A 16 -12.55 3.84 5.93
C ARG A 16 -12.29 5.22 6.53
N LEU A 17 -12.71 6.28 5.84
CA LEU A 17 -12.53 7.67 6.29
C LEU A 17 -13.74 8.21 7.05
N SER A 18 -14.94 7.67 6.83
CA SER A 18 -16.14 8.09 7.56
C SER A 18 -16.45 7.20 8.76
N GLN A 19 -16.20 5.89 8.62
CA GLN A 19 -16.43 4.86 9.63
C GLN A 19 -15.47 3.70 9.39
N THR A 20 -14.97 3.12 10.47
CA THR A 20 -14.03 1.99 10.43
C THR A 20 -14.13 1.20 11.73
N THR A 21 -13.86 -0.10 11.64
CA THR A 21 -13.68 -0.98 12.80
C THR A 21 -12.24 -1.51 12.88
N PHE A 22 -11.38 -1.08 11.96
CA PHE A 22 -10.00 -1.55 11.90
C PHE A 22 -9.20 -0.93 13.03
N THR A 23 -8.42 -1.75 13.73
CA THR A 23 -7.57 -1.32 14.84
C THR A 23 -6.09 -1.57 14.53
N GLN A 24 -5.79 -2.31 13.46
CA GLN A 24 -4.45 -2.68 13.05
C GLN A 24 -4.09 -2.12 11.67
N ALA A 25 -2.79 -1.87 11.46
CA ALA A 25 -2.28 -1.35 10.19
C ALA A 25 -2.52 -2.32 9.02
N HIS A 26 -2.34 -3.61 9.27
CA HIS A 26 -2.60 -4.71 8.34
C HIS A 26 -4.02 -4.63 7.75
N GLU A 27 -5.03 -4.43 8.57
CA GLU A 27 -6.44 -4.42 8.14
C GLU A 27 -6.71 -3.29 7.13
N VAL A 28 -6.15 -2.09 7.39
CA VAL A 28 -6.27 -0.94 6.50
C VAL A 28 -5.57 -1.21 5.17
N VAL A 29 -4.33 -1.72 5.22
CA VAL A 29 -3.51 -1.96 4.02
C VAL A 29 -4.11 -3.08 3.17
N SER A 30 -4.51 -4.20 3.78
CA SER A 30 -5.17 -5.33 3.11
C SER A 30 -6.47 -4.88 2.45
N TRP A 31 -7.30 -4.10 3.15
CA TRP A 31 -8.56 -3.60 2.62
C TRP A 31 -8.41 -2.69 1.38
N LEU A 32 -7.37 -1.84 1.36
CA LEU A 32 -7.08 -0.97 0.22
C LEU A 32 -6.25 -1.67 -0.87
N GLY A 33 -5.71 -2.85 -0.58
CA GLY A 33 -4.80 -3.62 -1.42
C GLY A 33 -3.39 -3.03 -1.47
N ALA A 34 -3.25 -1.76 -1.89
CA ALA A 34 -1.97 -1.07 -1.94
C ALA A 34 -2.12 0.42 -1.60
N MET A 35 -1.25 0.93 -0.74
CA MET A 35 -1.21 2.35 -0.36
C MET A 35 0.13 2.97 -0.74
N GLN A 36 0.11 4.03 -1.55
CA GLN A 36 1.33 4.67 -2.02
C GLN A 36 2.14 5.26 -0.84
N ALA A 37 3.44 4.96 -0.79
CA ALA A 37 4.33 5.17 0.36
C ALA A 37 5.70 5.78 -0.02
N GLN A 38 5.69 6.67 -1.02
CA GLN A 38 6.89 7.44 -1.42
C GLN A 38 7.28 8.42 -0.33
N ASP A 39 6.28 9.18 0.16
CA ASP A 39 6.38 9.91 1.42
C ASP A 39 5.99 8.97 2.56
N TYR A 40 6.98 8.56 3.34
CA TYR A 40 6.82 7.55 4.39
C TYR A 40 5.93 8.05 5.53
N ALA A 41 6.17 9.28 6.02
CA ALA A 41 5.41 9.84 7.13
C ALA A 41 3.96 10.10 6.73
N GLY A 42 3.74 10.70 5.55
CA GLY A 42 2.40 10.92 5.02
C GLY A 42 1.61 9.62 4.81
N ALA A 43 2.26 8.55 4.38
CA ALA A 43 1.62 7.25 4.20
C ALA A 43 1.29 6.56 5.54
N LYS A 44 2.17 6.63 6.54
CA LYS A 44 1.88 6.18 7.91
C LYS A 44 0.66 6.91 8.48
N TRP A 45 0.63 8.24 8.36
CA TRP A 45 -0.51 9.05 8.76
C TRP A 45 -1.80 8.65 8.02
N ALA A 46 -1.72 8.40 6.72
CA ALA A 46 -2.87 7.96 5.93
C ALA A 46 -3.45 6.61 6.39
N ILE A 47 -2.62 5.70 6.91
CA ILE A 47 -3.08 4.45 7.54
C ILE A 47 -3.80 4.76 8.86
N ALA A 48 -3.17 5.54 9.74
CA ALA A 48 -3.74 5.89 11.04
C ALA A 48 -5.12 6.56 10.93
N GLN A 49 -5.29 7.47 9.96
CA GLN A 49 -6.56 8.17 9.68
C GLN A 49 -7.72 7.24 9.24
N ARG A 50 -7.42 5.98 8.89
CA ARG A 50 -8.38 4.97 8.43
C ARG A 50 -8.60 3.85 9.45
N ALA A 51 -7.87 3.88 10.55
CA ALA A 51 -8.08 3.04 11.70
C ALA A 51 -8.95 3.75 12.73
N SER A 52 -9.56 2.96 13.61
CA SER A 52 -10.38 3.46 14.71
C SER A 52 -9.51 4.26 15.66
N SER A 53 -10.01 5.39 16.14
CA SER A 53 -9.39 6.16 17.21
C SER A 53 -9.77 5.64 18.61
N GLU A 54 -10.62 4.63 18.69
CA GLU A 54 -10.92 3.95 19.95
C GLU A 54 -9.63 3.36 20.54
N ASN A 55 -9.52 3.39 21.86
CA ASN A 55 -8.32 2.95 22.59
C ASN A 55 -7.01 3.67 22.21
N GLY A 56 -7.11 4.93 21.75
CA GLY A 56 -5.94 5.77 21.46
C GLY A 56 -5.46 5.73 20.01
N GLY A 57 -6.07 4.89 19.17
CA GLY A 57 -5.78 4.78 17.74
C GLY A 57 -4.40 4.22 17.39
N LEU A 58 -4.13 4.09 16.08
CA LEU A 58 -2.83 3.64 15.59
C LEU A 58 -1.77 4.74 15.78
N THR A 59 -0.77 4.43 16.60
CA THR A 59 0.38 5.31 16.83
C THR A 59 1.47 5.09 15.79
N ASP A 60 2.38 6.06 15.68
CA ASP A 60 3.54 5.94 14.79
C ASP A 60 4.43 4.74 15.14
N ALA A 61 4.63 4.48 16.44
CA ALA A 61 5.38 3.34 16.93
C ALA A 61 4.70 2.00 16.60
N ALA A 62 3.37 1.93 16.65
CA ALA A 62 2.63 0.72 16.24
C ALA A 62 2.78 0.45 14.73
N LEU A 63 2.83 1.49 13.91
CA LEU A 63 3.07 1.37 12.46
C LEU A 63 4.51 0.92 12.16
N ASP A 64 5.50 1.47 12.87
CA ASP A 64 6.89 1.01 12.73
C ASP A 64 7.05 -0.45 13.19
N GLN A 65 6.35 -0.86 14.26
CA GLN A 65 6.31 -2.26 14.70
C GLN A 65 5.68 -3.17 13.65
N ALA A 66 4.57 -2.76 13.03
CA ALA A 66 3.91 -3.52 11.97
C ALA A 66 4.83 -3.76 10.75
N LEU A 67 5.68 -2.79 10.43
CA LEU A 67 6.73 -2.94 9.42
C LEU A 67 7.86 -3.86 9.87
N ALA A 68 8.32 -3.71 11.11
CA ALA A 68 9.40 -4.50 11.67
C ALA A 68 9.08 -6.00 11.76
N GLU A 69 7.83 -6.33 12.12
CA GLU A 69 7.34 -7.72 12.16
C GLU A 69 6.87 -8.24 10.79
N GLY A 70 6.79 -7.36 9.80
CA GLY A 70 6.36 -7.69 8.45
C GLY A 70 4.86 -7.96 8.31
N SER A 71 4.00 -7.45 9.20
CA SER A 71 2.54 -7.51 9.05
C SER A 71 2.04 -6.54 7.97
N ILE A 72 2.84 -5.53 7.63
CA ILE A 72 2.76 -4.76 6.38
C ILE A 72 4.15 -4.67 5.73
N LEU A 73 4.20 -4.66 4.41
CA LEU A 73 5.44 -4.58 3.64
C LEU A 73 5.53 -3.25 2.91
N ARG A 74 6.72 -2.65 2.84
CA ARG A 74 6.99 -1.47 2.00
C ARG A 74 7.88 -1.86 0.81
N THR A 75 7.33 -1.84 -0.40
CA THR A 75 8.06 -2.28 -1.61
C THR A 75 7.56 -1.62 -2.89
N HIS A 76 8.27 -1.84 -4.01
CA HIS A 76 7.85 -1.45 -5.34
C HIS A 76 6.96 -2.53 -5.96
N VAL A 77 5.81 -2.13 -6.52
CA VAL A 77 4.89 -3.10 -7.13
C VAL A 77 4.12 -2.55 -8.34
N LEU A 78 3.26 -1.54 -8.18
CA LEU A 78 2.35 -1.10 -9.25
C LEU A 78 3.06 -0.34 -10.39
N ARG A 79 3.26 0.97 -10.22
CA ARG A 79 3.87 1.87 -11.22
C ARG A 79 5.20 2.40 -10.71
N PRO A 80 6.25 1.58 -10.78
CA PRO A 80 7.27 1.31 -9.75
C PRO A 80 7.51 2.40 -8.67
N THR A 81 6.48 2.77 -7.91
CA THR A 81 6.61 3.62 -6.71
C THR A 81 6.53 2.76 -5.46
N TRP A 82 7.05 3.27 -4.36
CA TRP A 82 6.88 2.64 -3.04
C TRP A 82 5.40 2.54 -2.68
N HIS A 83 4.99 1.39 -2.17
CA HIS A 83 3.67 1.14 -1.59
C HIS A 83 3.80 0.33 -0.30
N PHE A 84 2.87 0.54 0.61
CA PHE A 84 2.51 -0.45 1.63
C PHE A 84 1.55 -1.48 1.02
N VAL A 85 1.81 -2.76 1.28
CA VAL A 85 0.97 -3.89 0.88
C VAL A 85 0.93 -4.95 1.98
N ALA A 86 -0.10 -5.79 1.98
CA ALA A 86 -0.17 -6.93 2.88
C ALA A 86 0.74 -8.08 2.39
N PRO A 87 1.37 -8.86 3.28
CA PRO A 87 2.24 -9.98 2.92
C PRO A 87 1.56 -11.04 2.06
N GLU A 88 0.28 -11.31 2.29
CA GLU A 88 -0.53 -12.24 1.52
C GLU A 88 -0.74 -11.79 0.06
N ASP A 89 -0.66 -10.48 -0.20
CA ASP A 89 -0.99 -9.93 -1.51
C ASP A 89 0.22 -9.74 -2.44
N ILE A 90 1.41 -9.55 -1.88
CA ILE A 90 2.58 -9.14 -2.67
C ILE A 90 2.88 -10.10 -3.84
N ARG A 91 2.70 -11.40 -3.65
CA ARG A 91 3.04 -12.41 -4.67
C ARG A 91 2.16 -12.30 -5.91
N TRP A 92 0.84 -12.21 -5.73
CA TRP A 92 -0.07 -12.11 -6.88
C TRP A 92 0.04 -10.73 -7.53
N MET A 93 0.27 -9.68 -6.73
CA MET A 93 0.46 -8.33 -7.27
C MET A 93 1.71 -8.27 -8.17
N LEU A 94 2.85 -8.80 -7.70
CA LEU A 94 4.07 -8.86 -8.52
C LEU A 94 3.85 -9.70 -9.78
N LYS A 95 3.16 -10.85 -9.69
CA LYS A 95 2.83 -11.65 -10.87
C LYS A 95 2.04 -10.85 -11.91
N LEU A 96 1.17 -9.96 -11.47
CA LEU A 96 0.35 -9.12 -12.35
C LEU A 96 1.11 -7.90 -12.90
N THR A 97 1.98 -7.27 -12.10
CA THR A 97 2.57 -5.97 -12.46
C THR A 97 4.00 -6.04 -12.95
N ALA A 98 4.81 -7.00 -12.50
CA ALA A 98 6.23 -7.09 -12.81
C ALA A 98 6.54 -7.07 -14.33
N PRO A 99 5.80 -7.77 -15.22
CA PRO A 99 6.09 -7.72 -16.66
C PRO A 99 6.05 -6.30 -17.22
N ARG A 100 5.05 -5.50 -16.83
CA ARG A 100 4.91 -4.11 -17.28
C ARG A 100 5.95 -3.20 -16.64
N VAL A 101 6.24 -3.41 -15.35
CA VAL A 101 7.26 -2.63 -14.62
C VAL A 101 8.65 -2.86 -15.22
N ASN A 102 9.02 -4.11 -15.49
CA ASN A 102 10.31 -4.45 -16.10
C ASN A 102 10.42 -3.87 -17.52
N ALA A 103 9.36 -3.96 -18.33
CA ALA A 103 9.33 -3.35 -19.65
C ALA A 103 9.51 -1.82 -19.58
N PHE A 104 8.87 -1.15 -18.62
CA PHE A 104 9.04 0.29 -18.39
C PHE A 104 10.47 0.65 -17.97
N ASN A 105 11.11 -0.17 -17.15
CA ASN A 105 12.46 0.08 -16.64
C ASN A 105 13.59 -0.43 -17.55
N ALA A 106 13.29 -1.11 -18.67
CA ALA A 106 14.28 -1.78 -19.51
C ALA A 106 15.42 -0.87 -19.99
N TYR A 107 15.12 0.41 -20.28
CA TYR A 107 16.17 1.39 -20.62
C TYR A 107 17.14 1.65 -19.46
N GLN A 108 16.60 1.78 -18.23
CA GLN A 108 17.40 2.00 -17.04
C GLN A 108 18.24 0.77 -16.70
N TYR A 109 17.69 -0.43 -16.85
CA TYR A 109 18.44 -1.67 -16.66
C TYR A 109 19.65 -1.74 -17.58
N ARG A 110 19.49 -1.46 -18.88
CA ARG A 110 20.63 -1.39 -19.82
C ARG A 110 21.65 -0.31 -19.44
N ARG A 111 21.19 0.88 -19.04
CA ARG A 111 22.08 1.98 -18.63
C ARG A 111 22.87 1.66 -17.36
N CYS A 112 22.30 0.85 -16.48
CA CYS A 112 22.94 0.38 -15.25
C CYS A 112 23.63 -0.98 -15.40
N GLU A 113 23.75 -1.50 -16.64
CA GLU A 113 24.38 -2.80 -16.92
C GLU A 113 23.73 -3.96 -16.15
N LEU A 114 22.42 -3.86 -15.88
CA LEU A 114 21.62 -4.91 -15.26
C LEU A 114 21.04 -5.80 -16.37
N ASP A 115 21.42 -7.07 -16.37
CA ASP A 115 21.02 -8.07 -17.35
C ASP A 115 20.39 -9.32 -16.70
N ASP A 116 20.02 -10.29 -17.52
CA ASP A 116 19.38 -11.53 -17.08
C ASP A 116 20.28 -12.37 -16.15
N ALA A 117 21.61 -12.17 -16.17
CA ALA A 117 22.51 -12.85 -15.24
C ALA A 117 22.43 -12.24 -13.83
N VAL A 118 22.04 -10.96 -13.70
CA VAL A 118 21.82 -10.29 -12.41
C VAL A 118 20.46 -10.62 -11.81
N PHE A 119 19.43 -10.83 -12.64
CA PHE A 119 18.05 -11.06 -12.18
C PHE A 119 17.67 -12.53 -11.90
N GLN A 120 18.66 -13.43 -11.80
CA GLN A 120 18.43 -14.86 -11.54
C GLN A 120 17.70 -15.14 -10.23
#